data_AF-X1FS43-F1
#
_entry.id   AF-X1FS43-F1
#
_cell.length_a   1.000
_cell.length_b   1.000
_cell.length_c   1.000
_cell.angle_alpha   90.00
_cell.angle_beta   90.00
_cell.angle_gamma   90.00
#
_symmetry.space_group_name_H-M   'P 1'
#
loop_
_entity.id
_entity.type
_entity.pdbx_description
1 polymer ?
#
loop_
_entity_poly.entity_id
_entity_poly.type
_entity_poly.pdbx_seq_one_letter_code
_entity_poly.pdbx_strand_id
1 'polypeptide(L)'
;MIDIKLIRENSELVKENIKKKFQNEKLPLVDKVKKLDERWRKLKYDEDKLRSERNKISEQINQIKKQKKDASKLIKKAKAIPGKIESIREKRKKLEEEIKKIMYEIPNIIHKSVPVGKDETENVV
;
A
#
# COMPACT_ATOMS: atom_id res chain seq x y z
N MET A 1 -3.11 -11.83 11.35
CA MET A 1 -3.03 -11.24 10.00
C MET A 1 -1.63 -11.49 9.50
N ILE A 2 -1.50 -12.13 8.33
CA ILE A 2 -0.19 -12.38 7.71
C ILE A 2 0.49 -11.06 7.34
N ASP A 3 1.82 -11.04 7.25
CA ASP A 3 2.53 -9.85 6.79
C ASP A 3 2.18 -9.56 5.32
N ILE A 4 1.85 -8.31 5.01
CA ILE A 4 1.60 -7.86 3.64
C ILE A 4 2.82 -8.08 2.74
N LYS A 5 4.03 -8.05 3.31
CA LYS A 5 5.27 -8.41 2.58
C LYS A 5 5.20 -9.82 2.02
N LEU A 6 4.60 -10.76 2.75
CA LEU A 6 4.45 -12.13 2.28
C LEU A 6 3.54 -12.20 1.05
N ILE A 7 2.46 -11.40 1.00
CA ILE A 7 1.60 -11.30 -0.18
C ILE A 7 2.34 -10.64 -1.36
N ARG A 8 3.24 -9.68 -1.08
CA ARG A 8 4.02 -8.99 -2.12
C ARG A 8 5.07 -9.89 -2.75
N GLU A 9 5.84 -10.59 -1.92
CA GLU A 9 7.01 -11.36 -2.33
C GLU A 9 6.64 -12.80 -2.68
N ASN A 10 5.72 -13.40 -1.93
CA ASN A 10 5.40 -14.83 -2.00
C ASN A 10 3.88 -15.06 -2.06
N SER A 11 3.18 -14.38 -2.98
CA SER A 11 1.72 -14.54 -3.13
C SER A 11 1.30 -15.98 -3.37
N GLU A 12 2.13 -16.78 -4.03
CA GLU A 12 1.82 -18.18 -4.35
C GLU A 12 1.75 -19.04 -3.09
N LEU A 13 2.67 -18.84 -2.13
CA LEU A 13 2.66 -19.52 -0.83
C LEU A 13 1.36 -19.24 -0.07
N VAL A 14 0.87 -17.99 -0.11
CA VAL A 14 -0.40 -17.63 0.52
C VAL A 14 -1.57 -18.32 -0.17
N LYS A 15 -1.57 -18.39 -1.51
CA LYS A 15 -2.61 -19.09 -2.29
C LYS A 15 -2.61 -20.59 -2.04
N GLU A 16 -1.46 -21.23 -2.00
CA GLU A 16 -1.32 -22.65 -1.65
C GLU A 16 -1.84 -22.93 -0.24
N ASN A 17 -1.51 -22.06 0.72
CA ASN A 17 -2.02 -22.19 2.09
C ASN A 17 -3.55 -22.10 2.16
N ILE A 18 -4.16 -21.20 1.37
CA ILE A 18 -5.61 -21.08 1.25
C ILE A 18 -6.22 -22.37 0.69
N LYS A 19 -5.60 -22.96 -0.35
CA LYS A 19 -6.02 -24.24 -0.93
C LYS A 19 -5.93 -25.39 0.08
N LYS A 20 -4.83 -25.47 0.85
CA LYS A 20 -4.65 -26.48 1.91
C LYS A 20 -5.68 -26.37 3.03
N LYS A 21 -6.26 -25.18 3.24
CA LYS A 21 -7.38 -24.96 4.18
C LYS A 21 -8.76 -25.12 3.53
N PHE A 22 -8.82 -25.53 2.27
CA PHE A 22 -10.06 -25.66 1.51
C PHE A 22 -10.89 -24.36 1.40
N GLN A 23 -10.25 -23.19 1.49
CA GLN A 23 -10.88 -21.86 1.45
C GLN A 23 -10.71 -21.17 0.09
N ASN A 24 -10.91 -21.91 -1.01
CA ASN A 24 -10.61 -21.46 -2.37
C ASN A 24 -11.32 -20.15 -2.77
N GLU A 25 -12.47 -19.85 -2.16
CA GLU A 25 -13.22 -18.60 -2.31
C GLU A 25 -12.38 -17.35 -1.93
N LYS A 26 -11.34 -17.52 -1.12
CA LYS A 26 -10.45 -16.44 -0.68
C LYS A 26 -9.24 -16.21 -1.57
N LEU A 27 -8.98 -17.07 -2.56
CA LEU A 27 -7.87 -16.91 -3.50
C LEU A 27 -7.87 -15.54 -4.21
N PRO A 28 -9.02 -15.00 -4.68
CA PRO A 28 -9.06 -13.69 -5.33
C PRO A 28 -8.69 -12.54 -4.39
N LEU A 29 -8.84 -12.71 -3.06
CA LEU A 29 -8.49 -11.70 -2.08
C LEU A 29 -6.99 -11.40 -2.08
N VAL A 30 -6.16 -12.41 -2.32
CA VAL A 30 -4.69 -12.24 -2.42
C VAL A 30 -4.33 -11.31 -3.58
N ASP A 31 -4.93 -11.54 -4.75
CA ASP A 31 -4.70 -10.70 -5.93
C ASP A 31 -5.27 -9.29 -5.76
N LYS A 32 -6.42 -9.17 -5.08
CA LYS A 32 -7.03 -7.88 -4.73
C LYS A 32 -6.11 -7.06 -3.82
N VAL A 33 -5.58 -7.66 -2.74
CA VAL A 33 -4.62 -7.00 -1.84
C VAL A 33 -3.37 -6.57 -2.59
N LYS A 34 -2.83 -7.42 -3.46
CA LYS A 34 -1.65 -7.10 -4.26
C LYS A 34 -1.85 -5.85 -5.13
N LYS A 35 -3.00 -5.74 -5.81
CA LYS A 35 -3.36 -4.58 -6.64
C LYS A 35 -3.58 -3.31 -5.82
N LEU A 36 -4.27 -3.41 -4.68
CA LEU A 36 -4.50 -2.26 -3.80
C LEU A 36 -3.20 -1.75 -3.19
N ASP A 37 -2.32 -2.67 -2.78
CA ASP A 37 -0.99 -2.35 -2.27
C ASP A 37 -0.12 -1.62 -3.29
N GLU A 38 -0.13 -2.08 -4.54
CA GLU A 38 0.59 -1.42 -5.64
C GLU A 38 0.11 0.03 -5.83
N ARG A 39 -1.22 0.25 -5.82
CA ARG A 39 -1.81 1.59 -5.89
C ARG A 39 -1.40 2.44 -4.69
N TRP A 40 -1.44 1.88 -3.48
CA TRP A 40 -1.03 2.58 -2.26
C TRP A 40 0.44 3.02 -2.32
N ARG A 41 1.33 2.13 -2.80
CA ARG A 41 2.76 2.43 -2.96
C ARG A 41 3.01 3.50 -4.03
N LYS A 42 2.28 3.45 -5.15
CA LYS A 42 2.34 4.48 -6.18
C LYS A 42 1.95 5.85 -5.64
N LEU A 43 0.85 5.93 -4.89
CA LEU A 43 0.42 7.16 -4.25
C LEU A 43 1.43 7.67 -3.21
N LYS A 44 2.06 6.76 -2.45
CA LYS A 44 3.15 7.12 -1.52
C LYS A 44 4.31 7.79 -2.28
N TYR A 45 4.74 7.17 -3.38
CA TYR A 45 5.79 7.73 -4.23
C TYR A 45 5.40 9.10 -4.81
N ASP A 46 4.16 9.26 -5.28
CA ASP A 46 3.66 10.53 -5.81
C ASP A 46 3.61 11.62 -4.72
N GLU A 47 3.26 11.27 -3.48
CA GLU A 47 3.32 12.18 -2.33
C GLU A 47 4.76 12.65 -2.07
N ASP A 48 5.71 11.72 -2.02
CA ASP A 48 7.12 12.02 -1.78
C ASP A 48 7.71 12.90 -2.90
N LYS A 49 7.31 12.63 -4.16
CA LYS A 49 7.67 13.45 -5.32
C LYS A 49 7.14 14.87 -5.21
N LEU A 50 5.87 15.05 -4.81
CA LEU A 50 5.28 16.37 -4.59
C LEU A 50 5.95 17.14 -3.45
N ARG A 51 6.33 16.44 -2.36
CA ARG A 51 7.11 17.05 -1.26
C ARG A 51 8.46 17.53 -1.75
N SER A 52 9.17 16.70 -2.52
CA SER A 52 10.46 17.08 -3.12
C SER A 52 10.31 18.27 -4.08
N GLU A 53 9.28 18.26 -4.93
CA GLU A 53 8.98 19.37 -5.85
C GLU A 53 8.69 20.67 -5.11
N ARG A 54 7.92 20.63 -4.02
CA ARG A 54 7.64 21.80 -3.18
C ARG A 54 8.92 22.39 -2.60
N ASN A 55 9.82 21.55 -2.10
CA ASN A 55 11.09 21.99 -1.51
C ASN A 55 11.96 22.68 -2.57
N LYS A 56 12.11 22.06 -3.75
CA LYS A 56 12.83 22.65 -4.90
C LYS A 56 12.25 23.99 -5.32
N ILE A 57 10.92 24.11 -5.40
CA ILE A 57 10.26 25.38 -5.75
C ILE A 57 10.52 26.43 -4.66
N SER A 58 10.52 26.03 -3.38
CA SER A 58 10.76 26.94 -2.25
C SER A 58 12.19 27.50 -2.30
N GLU A 59 13.18 26.67 -2.61
CA GLU A 59 14.57 27.08 -2.83
C GLU A 59 14.69 28.05 -4.01
N GLN A 60 14.05 27.74 -5.14
CA GLN A 60 14.04 28.63 -6.33
C GLN A 60 13.39 29.99 -6.01
N ILE A 61 12.30 30.02 -5.26
CA ILE A 61 11.66 31.26 -4.81
C ILE A 61 12.64 32.10 -4.00
N ASN A 62 13.36 31.49 -3.06
CA ASN A 62 14.35 32.19 -2.23
C ASN A 62 15.48 32.78 -3.08
N GLN A 63 15.99 32.04 -4.06
CA GLN A 63 17.03 32.53 -4.98
C GLN A 63 16.55 33.70 -5.84
N ILE A 64 15.34 33.62 -6.41
CA ILE A 64 14.76 34.68 -7.24
C ILE A 64 14.50 35.95 -6.42
N LYS A 65 13.98 35.81 -5.20
CA LYS A 65 13.77 36.93 -4.28
C LYS A 65 15.08 37.60 -3.87
N LYS A 66 16.15 36.84 -3.64
CA LYS A 66 17.50 37.40 -3.38
C LYS A 66 18.00 38.25 -4.55
N GLN A 67 17.66 37.87 -5.78
CA GLN A 67 17.96 38.64 -6.99
C GLN A 67 16.98 39.82 -7.22
N LYS A 68 16.07 40.11 -6.28
CA LYS A 68 15.01 41.13 -6.41
C LYS A 68 14.11 40.96 -7.64
N LYS A 69 13.97 39.72 -8.14
CA LYS A 69 13.12 39.36 -9.28
C LYS A 69 11.74 38.86 -8.83
N ASP A 70 10.77 38.87 -9.74
CA ASP A 70 9.41 38.37 -9.46
C ASP A 70 9.36 36.83 -9.40
N ALA A 71 8.86 36.29 -8.29
CA ALA A 71 8.66 34.86 -8.05
C ALA A 71 7.17 34.44 -8.03
N SER A 72 6.24 35.33 -8.41
CA SER A 72 4.79 35.13 -8.26
C SER A 72 4.27 33.85 -8.90
N LYS A 73 4.80 33.46 -10.08
CA LYS A 73 4.43 32.21 -10.75
C LYS A 73 4.82 30.97 -9.93
N LEU A 74 6.01 30.95 -9.35
CA LEU A 74 6.48 29.84 -8.51
C LEU A 74 5.75 29.79 -7.16
N ILE A 75 5.44 30.95 -6.58
CA ILE A 75 4.64 31.04 -5.36
C ILE A 75 3.25 30.44 -5.57
N LYS A 76 2.59 30.75 -6.71
CA LYS A 76 1.31 30.14 -7.07
C LYS A 76 1.41 28.61 -7.21
N LYS A 77 2.46 28.10 -7.87
CA LYS A 77 2.71 26.65 -7.97
C LYS A 77 2.92 26.01 -6.61
N ALA A 78 3.74 26.60 -5.74
CA ALA A 78 4.01 26.10 -4.39
C ALA A 78 2.74 26.02 -3.53
N LYS A 79 1.83 26.99 -3.68
CA LYS A 79 0.54 27.03 -2.95
C LYS A 79 -0.43 25.92 -3.38
N ALA A 80 -0.33 25.41 -4.61
CA ALA A 80 -1.21 24.35 -5.09
C ALA A 80 -0.78 22.93 -4.64
N ILE A 81 0.48 22.74 -4.24
CA ILE A 81 1.02 21.42 -3.88
C ILE A 81 0.43 20.86 -2.58
N PRO A 82 0.27 21.62 -1.48
CA PRO A 82 -0.32 21.11 -0.25
C PRO A 82 -1.69 20.45 -0.43
N GLY A 83 -2.59 21.05 -1.24
CA GLY A 83 -3.90 20.46 -1.52
C GLY A 83 -3.82 19.12 -2.26
N LYS A 84 -2.85 18.96 -3.17
CA LYS A 84 -2.59 17.68 -3.86
C LYS A 84 -2.05 16.63 -2.89
N ILE A 85 -1.15 17.02 -1.99
CA ILE A 85 -0.60 16.14 -0.95
C ILE A 85 -1.73 15.63 -0.05
N GLU A 86 -2.62 16.52 0.40
CA GLU A 86 -3.73 16.11 1.27
C GLU A 86 -4.70 15.16 0.56
N SER A 87 -5.06 15.46 -0.69
CA SER A 87 -5.91 14.54 -1.49
C SER A 87 -5.27 13.16 -1.68
N ILE A 88 -3.95 13.10 -1.91
CA ILE A 88 -3.23 11.83 -2.03
C ILE A 88 -3.21 11.11 -0.67
N ARG A 89 -2.98 11.82 0.43
CA ARG A 89 -2.98 11.26 1.78
C ARG A 89 -4.33 10.63 2.13
N GLU A 90 -5.44 11.29 1.83
CA GLU A 90 -6.78 10.73 2.04
C GLU A 90 -7.00 9.45 1.22
N LYS A 91 -6.62 9.46 -0.07
CA LYS A 91 -6.71 8.28 -0.93
C LYS A 91 -5.87 7.12 -0.40
N ARG A 92 -4.66 7.40 0.07
CA ARG A 92 -3.78 6.40 0.70
C ARG A 92 -4.42 5.80 1.95
N LYS A 93 -4.98 6.63 2.83
CA LYS A 93 -5.64 6.16 4.04
C LYS A 93 -6.82 5.22 3.73
N LYS A 94 -7.66 5.58 2.75
CA LYS A 94 -8.76 4.72 2.29
C LYS A 94 -8.28 3.38 1.75
N LEU A 95 -7.23 3.37 0.93
CA LEU A 95 -6.64 2.13 0.41
C LEU A 95 -6.04 1.28 1.53
N GLU A 96 -5.38 1.90 2.51
CA GLU A 96 -4.81 1.19 3.66
C GLU A 96 -5.88 0.51 4.50
N GLU A 97 -7.00 1.20 4.75
CA GLU A 97 -8.15 0.62 5.44
C GLU A 97 -8.78 -0.53 4.64
N GLU A 98 -8.91 -0.40 3.32
CA GLU A 98 -9.44 -1.46 2.46
C GLU A 98 -8.51 -2.69 2.43
N ILE A 99 -7.21 -2.47 2.29
CA ILE A 99 -6.19 -3.53 2.36
C ILE A 99 -6.31 -4.27 3.71
N LYS A 100 -6.35 -3.52 4.81
CA LYS A 100 -6.42 -4.08 6.16
C LYS A 100 -7.66 -4.94 6.36
N LYS A 101 -8.83 -4.50 5.87
CA LYS A 101 -10.07 -5.28 5.92
C LYS A 101 -9.92 -6.62 5.19
N ILE A 102 -9.45 -6.61 3.95
CA ILE A 102 -9.28 -7.84 3.17
C ILE A 102 -8.23 -8.76 3.80
N MET A 103 -7.16 -8.19 4.35
CA MET A 103 -6.12 -8.98 5.01
C MET A 103 -6.60 -9.68 6.29
N TYR A 104 -7.67 -9.21 6.94
CA TYR A 104 -8.29 -9.93 8.05
C TYR A 104 -9.09 -11.18 7.60
N GLU A 105 -9.54 -11.22 6.35
CA GLU A 105 -10.26 -12.37 5.80
C GLU A 105 -9.31 -13.49 5.37
N ILE A 106 -8.06 -13.14 5.04
CA ILE A 106 -7.02 -14.08 4.59
C ILE A 106 -6.53 -14.92 5.80
N PRO A 107 -6.59 -16.27 5.72
CA PRO A 107 -6.16 -17.12 6.82
C PRO A 107 -4.65 -17.05 7.05
N ASN A 108 -4.24 -17.26 8.30
CA ASN A 108 -2.82 -17.41 8.66
C ASN A 108 -2.18 -18.63 7.96
N ILE A 109 -0.87 -18.55 7.74
CA ILE A 109 -0.06 -19.64 7.20
C ILE A 109 -0.03 -20.83 8.18
N ILE A 110 -0.29 -22.03 7.66
CA ILE A 110 -0.20 -23.28 8.41
C ILE A 110 1.26 -23.56 8.72
N HIS A 111 1.56 -23.93 9.97
CA HIS A 111 2.90 -24.35 10.35
C HIS A 111 3.23 -25.69 9.67
N LYS A 112 4.50 -25.91 9.27
CA LYS A 112 4.91 -27.10 8.52
C LYS A 112 4.61 -28.43 9.21
N SER A 113 4.46 -28.42 10.53
CA SER A 113 4.16 -29.60 11.35
C SER A 113 2.69 -29.97 11.41
N VAL A 114 1.78 -29.13 10.89
CA VAL A 114 0.34 -29.39 10.97
C VAL A 114 -0.04 -30.33 9.83
N PRO A 115 -0.60 -31.52 10.11
CA PRO A 115 -1.06 -32.44 9.07
C PRO A 115 -2.18 -31.76 8.26
N VAL A 116 -2.19 -32.02 6.96
CA VAL A 116 -3.27 -31.53 6.08
C VAL A 116 -4.46 -32.46 6.28
N GLY A 117 -5.44 -31.97 7.03
CA GLY A 117 -6.69 -32.68 7.34
C GLY A 117 -7.90 -31.95 6.78
N LYS A 118 -8.86 -32.65 6.15
CA LYS A 118 -10.12 -32.05 5.69
C LYS A 118 -11.12 -31.86 6.83
N ASP A 119 -11.13 -32.76 7.79
CA ASP A 119 -12.04 -32.77 8.93
C ASP A 119 -11.40 -33.40 10.18
N GLU A 120 -12.17 -33.50 11.26
CA GLU A 120 -11.70 -34.00 12.56
C GLU A 120 -11.22 -35.46 12.50
N THR A 121 -11.59 -36.22 11.47
CA THR A 121 -11.19 -37.62 11.30
C THR A 121 -9.73 -37.78 10.87
N GLU A 122 -9.12 -36.70 10.39
CA GLU A 122 -7.71 -36.65 9.96
C GLU A 122 -6.81 -35.98 11.02
N ASN A 123 -7.33 -35.73 12.23
CA ASN A 123 -6.53 -35.26 13.36
C ASN A 123 -5.63 -36.39 13.87
N VAL A 124 -4.31 -36.16 13.81
CA VAL A 124 -3.31 -37.08 14.35
C VAL A 124 -3.23 -36.88 15.87
N VAL A 125 -3.54 -37.93 16.65
CA VAL A 125 -3.43 -37.98 18.12
C VAL A 125 -2.06 -38.45 18.55
#